data_AF-A0A0V0VB35-F1
#
_entry.id   AF-A0A0V0VB35-F1
#
_cell.length_a   1.000
_cell.length_b   1.000
_cell.length_c   1.000
_cell.angle_alpha   90.00
_cell.angle_beta   90.00
_cell.angle_gamma   90.00
#
_symmetry.space_group_name_H-M   'P 1'
#
loop_
_entity.id
_entity.type
_entity.pdbx_description
1 polymer ?
#
loop_
_entity_poly.entity_id
_entity_poly.type
_entity_poly.pdbx_seq_one_letter_code
_entity_poly.pdbx_strand_id
1 'polypeptide(L)'
;MKKVFLKAPSRVQLFKEMAPEVPLPPQPVLTRWGTWLSAVFYYAANFKKIQEIISCFEEEESTAVKIVHEIMQKESLLCDLVFIASNFTNFVPAITYLEKRSETLVDRLQAFDEVIDNIHKIPGIVGEDIKSKCDKVISANKDLKEIKSIAEVLKGNSNAQVIGMNIESAVCFKYAPVTSAEVERSFSQLKYILSDRRYSLTPDNLKKMLVIMCNQTR
;
A
#
# COMPACT_ATOMS: atom_id res chain seq x y z
N MET A 1 -9.19 -7.81 17.36
CA MET A 1 -9.26 -6.38 17.75
C MET A 1 -10.50 -5.65 17.27
N LYS A 2 -10.75 -5.43 15.97
CA LYS A 2 -11.93 -4.65 15.51
C LYS A 2 -13.26 -5.03 16.17
N LYS A 3 -13.55 -6.33 16.29
CA LYS A 3 -14.79 -6.84 16.90
C LYS A 3 -14.88 -6.62 18.43
N VAL A 4 -13.76 -6.40 19.11
CA VAL A 4 -13.74 -6.17 20.57
C VAL A 4 -14.46 -4.88 20.95
N PHE A 5 -14.24 -3.83 20.16
CA PHE A 5 -14.78 -2.48 20.40
C PHE A 5 -16.04 -2.17 19.58
N LEU A 6 -16.47 -3.09 18.70
CA LEU A 6 -17.64 -2.87 17.85
C LEU A 6 -18.92 -2.93 18.68
N LYS A 7 -19.69 -1.83 18.69
CA LYS A 7 -20.93 -1.71 19.47
C LYS A 7 -20.76 -1.97 20.98
N ALA A 8 -19.57 -1.66 21.53
CA ALA A 8 -19.27 -1.82 22.95
C ALA A 8 -18.85 -0.47 23.58
N PRO A 9 -19.80 0.44 23.88
CA PRO A 9 -19.48 1.77 24.41
C PRO A 9 -18.69 1.73 25.72
N SER A 10 -19.02 0.80 26.62
CA SER A 10 -18.31 0.61 27.90
C SER A 10 -16.82 0.30 27.69
N ARG A 11 -16.49 -0.59 26.75
CA ARG A 11 -15.09 -0.95 26.41
C ARG A 11 -14.34 0.20 25.77
N VAL A 12 -15.02 0.99 24.93
CA VAL A 12 -14.43 2.19 24.32
C VAL A 12 -14.18 3.27 25.38
N GLN A 13 -15.09 3.43 26.33
CA GLN A 13 -14.94 4.36 27.44
C GLN A 13 -13.76 3.95 28.33
N LEU A 14 -13.70 2.68 28.76
CA LEU A 14 -12.58 2.17 29.57
C LEU A 14 -11.23 2.37 28.86
N PHE A 15 -11.19 2.11 27.55
CA PHE A 15 -9.98 2.35 26.75
C PHE A 15 -9.50 3.80 26.86
N LYS A 16 -10.42 4.77 26.70
CA LYS A 16 -10.11 6.20 26.76
C LYS A 16 -9.73 6.66 28.17
N GLU A 17 -10.28 6.03 29.21
CA GLU A 17 -9.93 6.31 30.61
C GLU A 17 -8.52 5.80 30.95
N MET A 18 -8.17 4.59 30.48
CA MET A 18 -6.85 3.98 30.74
C MET A 18 -5.73 4.51 29.86
N ALA A 19 -6.06 5.00 28.65
CA ALA A 19 -5.09 5.48 27.67
C ALA A 19 -5.64 6.69 26.88
N PRO A 20 -5.80 7.86 27.53
CA PRO A 20 -6.43 9.03 26.91
C PRO A 20 -5.67 9.57 25.69
N GLU A 21 -4.34 9.45 25.70
CA GLU A 21 -3.46 9.92 24.63
C GLU A 21 -3.29 8.89 23.48
N VAL A 22 -3.79 7.67 23.65
CA VAL A 22 -3.67 6.62 22.63
C VAL A 22 -4.95 6.59 21.81
N PRO A 23 -4.90 6.71 20.47
CA PRO A 23 -6.10 6.59 19.65
C PRO A 23 -6.65 5.17 19.72
N LEU A 24 -7.95 4.99 19.49
CA LEU A 24 -8.54 3.65 19.42
C LEU A 24 -7.83 2.80 18.34
N PRO A 25 -7.76 1.47 18.54
CA PRO A 25 -7.08 0.60 17.60
C PRO A 25 -7.59 0.79 16.15
N PRO A 26 -6.68 0.95 15.18
CA PRO A 26 -7.04 1.22 13.81
C PRO A 26 -7.80 0.04 13.21
N GLN A 27 -8.58 0.33 12.17
CA GLN A 27 -9.30 -0.68 11.40
C GLN A 27 -8.67 -0.81 10.02
N PRO A 28 -7.78 -1.79 9.80
CA PRO A 28 -7.21 -2.05 8.48
C PRO A 28 -8.29 -2.29 7.44
N VAL A 29 -8.07 -1.74 6.24
CA VAL A 29 -8.90 -1.99 5.07
C VAL A 29 -8.30 -3.16 4.31
N LEU A 30 -9.11 -4.20 4.06
CA LEU A 30 -8.67 -5.46 3.45
C LEU A 30 -7.86 -5.25 2.16
N THR A 31 -8.27 -4.28 1.33
CA THR A 31 -7.64 -4.00 0.03
C THR A 31 -6.51 -2.98 0.08
N ARG A 32 -6.18 -2.39 1.26
CA ARG A 32 -5.13 -1.37 1.39
C ARG A 32 -4.04 -1.81 2.36
N TRP A 33 -3.02 -2.48 1.85
CA TRP A 33 -1.90 -3.02 2.63
C TRP A 33 -1.18 -1.99 3.52
N GLY A 34 -1.08 -0.73 3.10
CA GLY A 34 -0.52 0.34 3.93
C GLY A 34 -1.26 0.53 5.27
N THR A 35 -2.58 0.28 5.30
CA THR A 35 -3.37 0.36 6.54
C THR A 35 -3.11 -0.80 7.49
N TRP A 36 -2.71 -1.97 6.97
CA TRP A 36 -2.29 -3.10 7.79
C TRP A 36 -0.94 -2.84 8.45
N LEU A 37 0.04 -2.34 7.71
CA LEU A 37 1.35 -1.96 8.27
C LEU A 37 1.21 -0.84 9.31
N SER A 38 0.38 0.17 9.03
CA SER A 38 0.08 1.23 9.99
C SER A 38 -0.52 0.68 11.29
N ALA A 39 -1.39 -0.33 11.20
CA ALA A 39 -1.93 -1.00 12.37
C ALA A 39 -0.86 -1.79 13.13
N VAL A 40 0.03 -2.50 12.44
CA VAL A 40 1.17 -3.17 13.08
C VAL A 40 2.05 -2.19 13.84
N PHE A 41 2.38 -1.04 13.25
CA PHE A 41 3.18 0.00 13.93
C PHE A 41 2.45 0.59 15.15
N TYR A 42 1.14 0.81 15.04
CA TYR A 42 0.31 1.20 16.18
C TYR A 42 0.38 0.18 17.32
N TYR A 43 0.25 -1.12 17.02
CA TYR A 43 0.33 -2.16 18.05
C TYR A 43 1.74 -2.30 18.60
N ALA A 44 2.78 -2.23 17.78
CA ALA A 44 4.17 -2.30 18.23
C ALA A 44 4.50 -1.17 19.22
N ALA A 45 4.02 0.06 18.95
CA ALA A 45 4.24 1.22 19.82
C ALA A 45 3.44 1.15 21.14
N ASN A 46 2.24 0.54 21.12
CA ASN A 46 1.29 0.60 22.23
C ASN A 46 1.00 -0.78 22.87
N PHE A 47 1.80 -1.81 22.57
CA PHE A 47 1.44 -3.21 22.83
C PHE A 47 1.08 -3.46 24.30
N LYS A 48 1.95 -3.06 25.24
CA LYS A 48 1.74 -3.27 26.67
C LYS A 48 0.47 -2.59 27.17
N LYS A 49 0.24 -1.34 26.78
CA LYS A 49 -0.95 -0.59 27.18
C LYS A 49 -2.22 -1.23 26.65
N ILE A 50 -2.20 -1.70 25.40
CA ILE A 50 -3.33 -2.40 24.80
C ILE A 50 -3.57 -3.75 25.49
N GLN A 51 -2.51 -4.49 25.83
CA GLN A 51 -2.59 -5.76 26.54
C GLN A 51 -3.22 -5.57 27.94
N GLU A 52 -2.81 -4.52 28.67
CA GLU A 52 -3.41 -4.13 29.95
C GLU A 52 -4.92 -3.85 29.80
N ILE A 53 -5.33 -3.06 28.81
CA ILE A 53 -6.75 -2.73 28.59
C ILE A 53 -7.56 -3.98 28.23
N ILE A 54 -7.03 -4.84 27.35
CA ILE A 54 -7.70 -6.09 26.99
C ILE A 54 -7.86 -6.99 28.21
N SER A 55 -6.89 -7.01 29.14
CA SER A 55 -6.98 -7.80 30.37
C SER A 55 -8.09 -7.38 31.33
N CYS A 56 -8.66 -6.19 31.16
CA CYS A 56 -9.81 -5.73 31.93
C CYS A 56 -11.15 -6.20 31.34
N PHE A 57 -11.16 -6.89 30.18
CA PHE A 57 -12.39 -7.36 29.55
C PHE A 57 -12.67 -8.82 29.88
N GLU A 58 -13.91 -9.14 30.27
CA GLU A 58 -14.34 -10.51 30.56
C GLU A 58 -14.42 -11.33 29.25
N GLU A 59 -13.80 -12.51 29.23
CA GLU A 59 -13.72 -13.37 28.04
C GLU A 59 -15.07 -14.01 27.70
N GLU A 60 -15.87 -14.32 28.72
CA GLU A 60 -17.16 -14.99 28.65
C GLU A 60 -18.21 -14.17 27.90
N GLU A 61 -18.10 -12.83 27.96
CA GLU A 61 -19.03 -11.92 27.31
C GLU A 61 -18.73 -11.70 25.82
N SER A 62 -17.56 -12.15 25.33
CA SER A 62 -17.19 -11.93 23.93
C SER A 62 -16.16 -12.90 23.40
N THR A 63 -16.57 -13.71 22.42
CA THR A 63 -15.64 -14.54 21.63
C THR A 63 -14.50 -13.73 21.01
N ALA A 64 -14.75 -12.46 20.65
CA ALA A 64 -13.72 -11.60 20.09
C ALA A 64 -12.65 -11.20 21.13
N VAL A 65 -13.04 -11.02 22.39
CA VAL A 65 -12.12 -10.74 23.51
C VAL A 65 -11.27 -11.97 23.77
N LYS A 66 -11.90 -13.15 23.92
CA LYS A 66 -11.22 -14.43 24.10
C LYS A 66 -10.15 -14.70 23.02
N ILE A 67 -10.51 -14.56 21.74
CA ILE A 67 -9.54 -14.75 20.63
C ILE A 67 -8.37 -13.77 20.73
N VAL A 68 -8.62 -12.51 21.10
CA VAL A 68 -7.54 -11.52 21.23
C VAL A 68 -6.62 -11.85 22.39
N HIS A 69 -7.17 -12.30 23.52
CA HIS A 69 -6.39 -12.80 24.65
C HIS A 69 -5.45 -13.92 24.23
N GLU A 70 -5.98 -14.97 23.60
CA GLU A 70 -5.19 -16.10 23.11
C GLU A 70 -4.07 -15.67 22.16
N ILE A 71 -4.34 -14.71 21.27
CA ILE A 71 -3.33 -14.17 20.34
C ILE A 71 -2.25 -13.38 21.09
N MET A 72 -2.62 -12.56 22.07
CA MET A 72 -1.67 -11.73 22.84
C MET A 72 -0.74 -12.53 23.74
N GLN A 73 -1.09 -13.78 24.07
CA GLN A 73 -0.22 -14.70 24.83
C GLN A 73 0.84 -15.39 23.98
N LYS A 74 0.79 -15.28 22.65
CA LYS A 74 1.79 -15.90 21.77
C LYS A 74 3.11 -15.14 21.87
N GLU A 75 4.15 -15.80 22.36
CA GLU A 75 5.51 -15.22 22.43
C GLU A 75 6.02 -14.76 21.06
N SER A 76 5.67 -15.49 19.99
CA SER A 76 6.06 -15.14 18.62
C SER A 76 5.52 -13.77 18.18
N LEU A 77 4.36 -13.34 18.71
CA LEU A 77 3.73 -12.08 18.32
C LEU A 77 4.63 -10.88 18.61
N LEU A 78 5.32 -10.86 19.75
CA LEU A 78 6.23 -9.79 20.10
C LEU A 78 7.42 -9.75 19.13
N CYS A 79 8.00 -10.90 18.82
CA CYS A 79 9.07 -11.03 17.85
C CYS A 79 8.64 -10.54 16.46
N ASP A 80 7.44 -10.94 16.02
CA ASP A 80 6.88 -10.54 14.72
C ASP A 80 6.61 -9.03 14.66
N LEU A 81 6.04 -8.45 15.72
CA LEU A 81 5.81 -7.00 15.81
C LEU A 81 7.11 -6.22 15.75
N VAL A 82 8.14 -6.65 16.49
CA VAL A 82 9.46 -6.01 16.47
C VAL A 82 10.10 -6.13 15.09
N PHE A 83 10.05 -7.32 14.47
CA PHE A 83 10.62 -7.54 13.15
C PHE A 83 9.96 -6.65 12.10
N ILE A 84 8.61 -6.59 12.07
CA ILE A 84 7.89 -5.77 11.10
C ILE A 84 8.13 -4.27 11.36
N ALA A 85 8.05 -3.84 12.62
CA ALA A 85 8.23 -2.44 13.00
C ALA A 85 9.67 -1.93 12.78
N SER A 86 10.67 -2.81 12.78
CA SER A 86 12.06 -2.40 12.55
C SER A 86 12.43 -2.33 11.07
N ASN A 87 11.84 -3.19 10.22
CA ASN A 87 12.27 -3.36 8.83
C ASN A 87 11.36 -2.70 7.78
N PHE A 88 10.11 -2.36 8.11
CA PHE A 88 9.11 -1.93 7.11
C PHE A 88 8.60 -0.50 7.30
N THR A 89 9.22 0.32 8.15
CA THR A 89 8.75 1.67 8.49
C THR A 89 8.58 2.58 7.27
N ASN A 90 9.45 2.43 6.28
CA ASN A 90 9.47 3.18 5.02
C ASN A 90 8.36 2.77 4.03
N PHE A 91 7.73 1.61 4.20
CA PHE A 91 6.72 1.12 3.25
C PHE A 91 5.44 1.97 3.25
N VAL A 92 4.96 2.39 4.42
CA VAL A 92 3.71 3.17 4.50
C VAL A 92 3.87 4.54 3.82
N PRO A 93 4.95 5.31 4.08
CA PRO A 93 5.24 6.52 3.32
C PRO A 93 5.43 6.26 1.82
N ALA A 94 6.14 5.21 1.43
CA ALA A 94 6.38 4.89 0.03
C ALA A 94 5.09 4.53 -0.72
N ILE A 95 4.22 3.69 -0.15
CA ILE A 95 2.89 3.38 -0.72
C ILE A 95 2.09 4.67 -0.89
N THR A 96 2.05 5.51 0.15
CA THR A 96 1.31 6.78 0.11
C THR A 96 1.86 7.71 -0.98
N TYR A 97 3.18 7.77 -1.14
CA TYR A 97 3.84 8.57 -2.17
C TYR A 97 3.51 8.05 -3.57
N LEU A 98 3.63 6.74 -3.80
CA LEU A 98 3.33 6.09 -5.09
C LEU A 98 1.84 6.21 -5.49
N GLU A 99 0.94 6.39 -4.52
CA GLU A 99 -0.50 6.58 -4.78
C GLU A 99 -0.89 8.03 -5.17
N LYS A 100 0.02 9.01 -5.00
CA LYS A 100 -0.18 10.42 -5.39
C LYS A 100 -0.12 10.58 -6.91
N ARG A 101 -0.92 11.50 -7.47
CA ARG A 101 -1.03 11.77 -8.92
C ARG A 101 -0.13 12.88 -9.46
N SER A 102 0.56 13.62 -8.58
CA SER A 102 1.40 14.78 -8.93
C SER A 102 2.81 14.41 -9.39
N GLU A 103 3.28 13.23 -9.00
CA GLU A 103 4.69 12.83 -9.13
C GLU A 103 5.00 12.31 -10.53
N THR A 104 6.22 12.56 -11.01
CA THR A 104 6.62 12.08 -12.33
C THR A 104 6.88 10.58 -12.30
N LEU A 105 6.85 9.94 -13.48
CA LEU A 105 7.21 8.54 -13.63
C LEU A 105 8.62 8.24 -13.10
N VAL A 106 9.55 9.17 -13.31
CA VAL A 106 10.94 9.05 -12.86
C VAL A 106 11.01 9.01 -11.33
N ASP A 107 10.35 9.95 -10.66
CA ASP A 107 10.37 10.04 -9.19
C ASP A 107 9.69 8.82 -8.54
N ARG A 108 8.59 8.35 -9.14
CA ARG A 108 7.90 7.14 -8.68
C ARG A 108 8.76 5.88 -8.79
N LEU A 109 9.47 5.71 -9.91
CA LEU A 109 10.37 4.57 -10.08
C LEU A 109 11.57 4.64 -9.13
N GLN A 110 12.07 5.84 -8.84
CA GLN A 110 13.10 6.01 -7.82
C GLN A 110 12.60 5.58 -6.43
N ALA A 111 11.43 6.05 -6.00
CA ALA A 111 10.84 5.64 -4.73
C ALA A 111 10.59 4.13 -4.66
N PHE A 112 10.24 3.51 -5.79
CA PHE A 112 10.08 2.06 -5.90
C PHE A 112 11.43 1.32 -5.74
N ASP A 113 12.49 1.79 -6.41
CA ASP A 113 13.83 1.20 -6.30
C ASP A 113 14.40 1.36 -4.88
N GLU A 114 14.15 2.48 -4.20
CA GLU A 114 14.52 2.68 -2.78
C GLU A 114 13.83 1.65 -1.87
N VAL A 115 12.55 1.30 -2.11
CA VAL A 115 11.87 0.23 -1.35
C VAL A 115 12.53 -1.12 -1.60
N ILE A 116 12.89 -1.42 -2.85
CA ILE A 116 13.59 -2.65 -3.21
C ILE A 116 14.93 -2.75 -2.47
N ASP A 117 15.72 -1.68 -2.46
CA ASP A 117 17.01 -1.65 -1.78
C ASP A 117 16.85 -1.87 -0.27
N ASN A 118 15.79 -1.33 0.33
CA ASN A 118 15.50 -1.55 1.74
C ASN A 118 15.10 -3.01 2.02
N ILE A 119 14.33 -3.66 1.13
CA ILE A 119 14.04 -5.10 1.23
C ILE A 119 15.33 -5.93 1.20
N HIS A 120 16.24 -5.59 0.29
CA HIS A 120 17.51 -6.32 0.12
C HIS A 120 18.45 -6.19 1.33
N LYS A 121 18.25 -5.18 2.18
CA LYS A 121 19.02 -4.97 3.41
C LYS A 121 18.46 -5.75 4.62
N ILE A 122 17.29 -6.36 4.52
CA ILE A 122 16.65 -7.08 5.64
C ILE A 122 17.43 -8.37 5.91
N PRO A 123 18.04 -8.53 7.10
CA PRO A 123 18.81 -9.73 7.42
C PRO A 123 17.92 -10.91 7.87
N GLY A 124 18.51 -12.10 7.87
CA GLY A 124 17.90 -13.31 8.42
C GLY A 124 17.07 -14.11 7.42
N ILE A 125 16.60 -15.29 7.84
CA ILE A 125 15.94 -16.26 6.95
C ILE A 125 14.63 -15.69 6.36
N VAL A 126 13.86 -14.99 7.19
CA VAL A 126 12.61 -14.33 6.77
C VAL A 126 12.92 -13.20 5.77
N GLY A 127 13.99 -12.44 5.99
CA GLY A 127 14.45 -11.40 5.06
C GLY A 127 14.81 -11.97 3.69
N GLU A 128 15.56 -13.08 3.65
CA GLU A 128 15.93 -13.74 2.41
C GLU A 128 14.70 -14.32 1.67
N ASP A 129 13.72 -14.87 2.40
CA ASP A 129 12.45 -15.33 1.81
C ASP A 129 11.67 -14.17 1.17
N ILE A 130 11.59 -13.02 1.86
CA ILE A 130 10.94 -11.81 1.35
C ILE A 130 11.66 -11.29 0.10
N LYS A 131 12.99 -11.22 0.15
CA LYS A 131 13.83 -10.80 -0.99
C LYS A 131 13.62 -11.74 -2.19
N SER A 132 13.70 -13.05 -1.99
CA SER A 132 13.43 -14.04 -3.04
C SER A 132 12.06 -13.86 -3.66
N LYS A 133 11.03 -13.58 -2.83
CA LYS A 133 9.68 -13.30 -3.33
C LYS A 133 9.62 -12.00 -4.12
N CYS A 134 10.28 -10.94 -3.65
CA CYS A 134 10.38 -9.65 -4.32
C CYS A 134 10.99 -9.81 -5.73
N ASP A 135 12.15 -10.46 -5.82
CA ASP A 135 12.86 -10.67 -7.08
C ASP A 135 12.05 -11.52 -8.07
N LYS A 136 11.35 -12.55 -7.58
CA LYS A 136 10.45 -13.37 -8.40
C LYS A 136 9.30 -12.56 -8.99
N VAL A 137 8.69 -11.66 -8.21
CA VAL A 137 7.59 -10.80 -8.68
C VAL A 137 8.10 -9.77 -9.68
N ILE A 138 9.25 -9.14 -9.41
CA ILE A 138 9.87 -8.14 -10.29
C ILE A 138 10.27 -8.77 -11.63
N SER A 139 10.96 -9.92 -11.59
CA SER A 139 11.44 -10.59 -12.81
C SER A 139 10.31 -11.13 -13.70
N ALA A 140 9.17 -11.50 -13.11
CA ALA A 140 7.98 -11.92 -13.85
C ALA A 140 7.26 -10.76 -14.56
N ASN A 141 7.45 -9.52 -14.10
CA ASN A 141 6.80 -8.35 -14.67
C ASN A 141 7.60 -7.80 -15.88
N LYS A 142 7.21 -8.22 -17.08
CA LYS A 142 7.83 -7.75 -18.33
C LYS A 142 7.60 -6.25 -18.57
N ASP A 143 6.41 -5.76 -18.24
CA ASP A 143 5.99 -4.37 -18.47
C ASP A 143 6.79 -3.38 -17.62
N LEU A 144 7.27 -3.81 -16.44
CA LEU A 144 8.16 -2.99 -15.61
C LEU A 144 9.46 -2.64 -16.34
N LYS A 145 10.01 -3.55 -17.16
CA LYS A 145 11.22 -3.29 -17.95
C LYS A 145 10.97 -2.24 -19.03
N GLU A 146 9.80 -2.32 -19.68
CA GLU A 146 9.37 -1.33 -20.67
C GLU A 146 9.19 0.04 -20.01
N ILE A 147 8.46 0.12 -18.90
CA ILE A 147 8.24 1.37 -18.16
C ILE A 147 9.57 2.00 -17.69
N LYS A 148 10.51 1.20 -17.17
CA LYS A 148 11.85 1.70 -16.80
C LYS A 148 12.61 2.25 -18.01
N SER A 149 12.49 1.62 -19.18
CA SER A 149 13.14 2.10 -20.41
C SER A 149 12.55 3.44 -20.87
N ILE A 150 11.23 3.64 -20.76
CA ILE A 150 10.58 4.94 -21.02
C ILE A 150 11.10 6.00 -20.05
N ALA A 151 11.23 5.65 -18.77
CA ALA A 151 11.74 6.59 -17.77
C ALA A 151 13.18 7.03 -18.04
N GLU A 152 14.04 6.14 -18.56
CA GLU A 152 15.40 6.50 -18.97
C GLU A 152 15.40 7.48 -20.16
N VAL A 153 14.51 7.31 -21.13
CA VAL A 153 14.32 8.29 -22.22
C VAL A 153 13.88 9.64 -21.63
N LEU A 154 12.95 9.65 -20.67
CA LEU A 154 12.47 10.87 -20.01
C LEU A 154 13.57 11.59 -19.18
N LYS A 155 14.56 10.86 -18.67
CA LYS A 155 15.75 11.43 -18.02
C LYS A 155 16.77 12.04 -19.01
N GLY A 156 16.58 11.82 -20.32
CA GLY A 156 17.51 12.28 -21.35
C GLY A 156 18.64 11.31 -21.68
N ASN A 157 18.53 10.03 -21.30
CA ASN A 157 19.54 9.02 -21.61
C ASN A 157 19.50 8.66 -23.11
N SER A 158 20.48 9.15 -23.88
CA SER A 158 20.52 9.02 -25.35
C SER A 158 20.74 7.58 -25.86
N ASN A 159 21.14 6.66 -24.98
CA ASN A 159 21.38 5.25 -25.31
C ASN A 159 20.18 4.35 -24.95
N ALA A 160 19.12 4.90 -24.36
CA ALA A 160 17.93 4.12 -24.03
C ALA A 160 17.29 3.62 -25.33
N GLN A 161 16.98 2.31 -25.39
CA GLN A 161 16.22 1.77 -26.51
C GLN A 161 14.89 2.51 -26.58
N VAL A 162 14.71 3.30 -27.64
CA VAL A 162 13.43 3.91 -27.97
C VAL A 162 12.49 2.75 -28.27
N ILE A 163 11.70 2.36 -27.27
CA ILE A 163 10.51 1.52 -27.45
C ILE A 163 9.78 2.12 -28.64
N GLY A 164 9.33 1.30 -29.59
CA GLY A 164 8.72 1.68 -30.89
C GLY A 164 7.48 2.58 -30.81
N MET A 165 7.58 3.69 -30.10
CA MET A 165 6.62 4.72 -29.78
C MET A 165 7.12 6.02 -30.40
N ASN A 166 6.19 6.84 -30.86
CA ASN A 166 6.50 8.18 -31.33
C ASN A 166 6.76 9.14 -30.15
N ILE A 167 7.36 10.29 -30.46
CA ILE A 167 7.75 11.31 -29.48
C ILE A 167 6.54 11.75 -28.63
N GLU A 168 5.40 12.00 -29.26
CA GLU A 168 4.17 12.44 -28.59
C GLU A 168 3.69 11.43 -27.55
N SER A 169 3.74 10.13 -27.87
CA SER A 169 3.35 9.07 -26.93
C SER A 169 4.32 8.98 -25.76
N ALA A 170 5.63 9.09 -26.01
CA ALA A 170 6.64 9.05 -24.94
C ALA A 170 6.46 10.18 -23.93
N VAL A 171 6.16 11.41 -24.40
CA VAL A 171 5.90 12.56 -23.52
C VAL A 171 4.67 12.32 -22.63
N CYS A 172 3.66 11.60 -23.11
CA CYS A 172 2.44 11.29 -22.33
C CYS A 172 2.71 10.39 -21.11
N PHE A 173 3.88 9.74 -21.03
CA PHE A 173 4.25 8.92 -19.86
C PHE A 173 4.83 9.72 -18.70
N LYS A 174 5.02 11.05 -18.83
CA LYS A 174 5.63 11.89 -17.79
C LYS A 174 5.00 11.68 -16.41
N TYR A 175 3.68 11.48 -16.34
CA TYR A 175 2.92 11.26 -15.10
C TYR A 175 2.24 9.89 -15.06
N ALA A 176 2.74 8.92 -15.84
CA ALA A 176 2.11 7.60 -15.97
C ALA A 176 1.96 6.90 -14.60
N PRO A 177 0.76 6.41 -14.27
CA PRO A 177 0.51 5.68 -13.02
C PRO A 177 1.29 4.35 -13.01
N VAL A 178 1.87 4.01 -11.86
CA VAL A 178 2.66 2.76 -11.68
C VAL A 178 2.06 1.82 -10.65
N THR A 179 0.94 2.20 -10.02
CA THR A 179 0.29 1.42 -8.96
C THR A 179 -1.04 0.84 -9.42
N SER A 180 -1.36 -0.39 -8.99
CA SER A 180 -2.66 -1.00 -9.25
C SER A 180 -3.81 -0.26 -8.56
N ALA A 181 -3.56 0.43 -7.44
CA ALA A 181 -4.56 1.26 -6.77
C ALA A 181 -5.01 2.46 -7.63
N GLU A 182 -4.14 2.95 -8.52
CA GLU A 182 -4.53 3.92 -9.54
C GLU A 182 -5.32 3.28 -10.68
N VAL A 183 -5.03 2.02 -11.04
CA VAL A 183 -5.83 1.23 -12.00
C VAL A 183 -7.24 0.96 -11.44
N GLU A 184 -7.40 0.64 -10.17
CA GLU A 184 -8.72 0.46 -9.58
C GLU A 184 -9.53 1.77 -9.54
N ARG A 185 -8.86 2.89 -9.23
CA ARG A 185 -9.47 4.23 -9.37
C ARG A 185 -9.80 4.55 -10.83
N SER A 186 -9.00 4.06 -11.78
CA SER A 186 -9.28 4.19 -13.20
C SER A 186 -10.48 3.34 -13.62
N PHE A 187 -10.82 2.23 -12.93
CA PHE A 187 -12.06 1.50 -13.19
C PHE A 187 -13.31 2.32 -12.90
N SER A 188 -13.31 3.13 -11.84
CA SER A 188 -14.42 4.06 -11.58
C SER A 188 -14.57 5.08 -12.71
N GLN A 189 -13.46 5.53 -13.26
CA GLN A 189 -13.39 6.44 -14.40
C GLN A 189 -13.83 5.75 -15.71
N LEU A 190 -13.34 4.54 -15.98
CA LEU A 190 -13.68 3.69 -17.11
C LEU A 190 -15.16 3.32 -17.10
N LYS A 191 -15.78 3.14 -15.93
CA LYS A 191 -17.22 2.93 -15.81
C LYS A 191 -18.03 4.07 -16.46
N TYR A 192 -17.55 5.32 -16.40
CA TYR A 192 -18.17 6.44 -17.10
C TYR A 192 -17.86 6.47 -18.61
N ILE A 193 -16.70 5.94 -19.03
CA ILE A 193 -16.32 5.88 -20.43
C ILE A 193 -17.09 4.78 -21.17
N LEU A 194 -17.13 3.60 -20.55
CA LEU A 194 -17.72 2.36 -21.07
C LEU A 194 -19.21 2.25 -20.74
N SER A 195 -19.88 3.35 -20.42
CA SER A 195 -21.33 3.35 -20.17
C SER A 195 -22.10 3.21 -21.48
N ASP A 196 -23.25 2.53 -21.44
CA ASP A 196 -24.16 2.34 -22.58
C ASP A 196 -24.68 3.65 -23.21
N ARG A 197 -24.46 4.79 -22.55
CA ARG A 197 -24.80 6.12 -23.06
C ARG A 197 -23.87 6.61 -24.18
N ARG A 198 -22.74 5.93 -24.42
CA ARG A 198 -21.79 6.28 -25.50
C ARG A 198 -21.95 5.33 -26.67
N TYR A 199 -22.57 5.82 -27.73
CA TYR A 199 -22.95 5.01 -28.90
C TYR A 199 -21.88 4.92 -30.01
N SER A 200 -20.68 5.51 -29.83
CA SER A 200 -19.66 5.60 -30.89
C SER A 200 -18.21 5.68 -30.36
N LEU A 201 -17.84 4.82 -29.41
CA LEU A 201 -16.49 4.80 -28.86
C LEU A 201 -15.52 4.05 -29.81
N THR A 202 -14.65 4.78 -30.51
CA THR A 202 -13.57 4.18 -31.31
C THR A 202 -12.32 3.94 -30.45
N PRO A 203 -11.42 3.01 -30.84
CA PRO A 203 -10.14 2.79 -30.15
C PRO A 203 -9.31 4.08 -30.00
N ASP A 204 -9.28 4.95 -31.01
CA ASP A 204 -8.58 6.23 -30.95
C ASP A 204 -9.19 7.19 -29.94
N ASN A 205 -10.52 7.27 -29.89
CA ASN A 205 -11.20 8.12 -28.92
C ASN A 205 -11.01 7.59 -27.49
N LEU A 206 -11.02 6.27 -27.30
CA LEU A 206 -10.72 5.64 -26.03
C LEU A 206 -9.29 5.94 -25.58
N LYS A 207 -8.30 5.81 -26.48
CA LYS A 207 -6.89 6.16 -26.19
C LYS A 207 -6.77 7.60 -25.72
N LYS A 208 -7.36 8.55 -26.44
CA LYS A 208 -7.33 9.99 -26.07
C LYS A 208 -7.97 10.25 -24.71
N MET A 209 -9.13 9.64 -24.44
CA MET A 209 -9.82 9.79 -23.16
C MET A 209 -8.98 9.25 -21.99
N LEU A 210 -8.36 8.07 -22.15
CA LEU A 210 -7.47 7.49 -21.15
C LEU A 210 -6.27 8.40 -20.84
N VAL A 211 -5.62 8.93 -21.87
CA VAL A 211 -4.49 9.86 -21.72
C VAL A 211 -4.91 11.12 -20.95
N ILE A 212 -6.06 11.71 -21.27
CA ILE A 212 -6.58 12.88 -20.55
C ILE A 212 -6.82 12.52 -19.08
N MET A 213 -7.46 11.39 -18.78
CA MET A 213 -7.78 11.00 -17.40
C MET A 213 -6.54 10.72 -16.54
N CYS A 214 -5.50 10.14 -17.13
CA CYS A 214 -4.22 9.92 -16.44
C CYS A 214 -3.45 11.22 -16.18
N ASN A 215 -3.61 12.22 -17.05
CA ASN A 215 -2.92 13.52 -16.94
C ASN A 215 -3.76 14.62 -16.28
N GLN A 216 -5.00 14.34 -15.87
CA GLN A 216 -5.81 15.27 -15.09
C GLN A 216 -5.22 15.42 -13.68
N THR A 217 -4.51 16.53 -13.46
CA THR A 217 -4.20 17.02 -12.12
C THR A 217 -5.52 17.39 -11.42
N ARG A 218 -5.77 16.75 -10.27
CA ARG A 218 -6.75 17.25 -9.29
C ARG A 218 -6.01 18.06 -8.25
#